data_AF-A0A7J3HNC7-F1
#
_entry.id   AF-A0A7J3HNC7-F1
#
_cell.length_a   1.000
_cell.length_b   1.000
_cell.length_c   1.000
_cell.angle_alpha   90.00
_cell.angle_beta   90.00
_cell.angle_gamma   90.00
#
_symmetry.space_group_name_H-M   'P 1'
#
loop_
_entity.id
_entity.type
_entity.pdbx_description
1 polymer ?
#
loop_
_entity_poly.entity_id
_entity_poly.type
_entity_poly.pdbx_seq_one_letter_code
_entity_poly.pdbx_strand_id
1 'polypeptide(L)' 'MLKDGVPPSAGFGIGIERLTRFLCGLETVWEARLCPKIPGIHTP' A
#
# COMPACT_ATOMS: atom_id res chain seq x y z
N MET A 1 24.87 3.80 8.59
CA MET A 1 24.25 4.19 7.30
C MET A 1 24.21 5.70 7.11
N LEU A 2 23.30 6.47 7.74
CA LEU A 2 23.29 7.93 7.55
C LEU A 2 24.54 8.66 8.07
N LYS A 3 25.18 8.12 9.12
CA LYS A 3 26.43 8.68 9.70
C LYS A 3 27.68 8.38 8.87
N ASP A 4 27.66 7.34 8.05
CA ASP A 4 28.84 6.84 7.30
C ASP A 4 28.85 7.39 5.86
N GLY A 5 27.94 8.30 5.53
CA GLY A 5 27.65 8.74 4.17
C GLY A 5 26.73 7.78 3.43
N VAL A 6 25.67 8.31 2.83
CA VAL A 6 24.78 7.55 1.94
C VAL A 6 24.89 8.18 0.55
N PRO A 7 25.23 7.41 -0.49
CA PRO A 7 25.27 7.94 -1.84
C PRO A 7 23.88 8.44 -2.27
N PRO A 8 23.79 9.49 -3.11
CA PRO A 8 22.52 9.96 -3.64
C PRO A 8 21.75 8.81 -4.26
N SER A 9 20.49 8.64 -3.84
CA SER A 9 19.61 7.58 -4.33
C SER A 9 18.19 8.09 -4.45
N ALA A 10 17.40 7.42 -5.29
CA ALA A 10 15.98 7.67 -5.48
C ALA A 10 15.24 6.33 -5.53
N GLY A 11 13.96 6.35 -5.15
CA GLY A 11 13.10 5.18 -5.17
C GLY A 11 11.64 5.59 -5.33
N PHE A 12 10.79 4.61 -5.61
CA PHE A 12 9.34 4.79 -5.66
C PHE A 12 8.65 3.68 -4.88
N GLY A 13 7.42 3.95 -4.46
CA GLY A 13 6.55 2.98 -3.80
C GLY A 13 5.36 2.63 -4.69
N ILE A 14 4.89 1.39 -4.56
CA ILE A 14 3.65 0.94 -5.17
C ILE A 14 2.70 0.43 -4.08
N GLY A 15 1.44 0.86 -4.14
CA GLY A 15 0.42 0.34 -3.24
C GLY A 15 -0.14 -0.96 -3.80
N ILE A 16 0.18 -2.08 -3.16
CA ILE A 16 -0.24 -3.41 -3.64
C ILE A 16 -1.76 -3.51 -3.73
N GLU A 17 -2.50 -3.12 -2.70
CA GLU A 17 -3.97 -3.15 -2.73
C GLU A 17 -4.54 -2.26 -3.84
N ARG A 18 -3.90 -1.12 -4.13
CA ARG A 18 -4.32 -0.24 -5.23
C ARG A 18 -4.03 -0.84 -6.60
N LEU A 19 -2.88 -1.50 -6.77
CA LEU A 19 -2.52 -2.21 -7.99
C LEU A 19 -3.49 -3.37 -8.24
N THR A 20 -3.75 -4.18 -7.21
CA THR A 20 -4.72 -5.29 -7.29
C THR A 20 -6.11 -4.80 -7.67
N ARG A 21 -6.60 -3.73 -7.03
CA ARG A 21 -7.87 -3.09 -7.40
C ARG A 21 -7.93 -2.74 -8.88
N PHE A 22 -6.87 -2.12 -9.41
CA PHE A 22 -6.78 -1.73 -10.82
C PHE A 22 -6.77 -2.95 -11.75
N LEU A 23 -5.90 -3.93 -11.50
CA LEU A 23 -5.76 -5.11 -12.36
C LEU A 23 -7.01 -6.00 -12.38
N CYS A 24 -7.70 -6.10 -11.24
CA CYS A 24 -8.90 -6.93 -11.09
C CYS A 24 -10.21 -6.17 -11.33
N GLY A 25 -10.15 -4.86 -11.64
CA GLY A 25 -11.35 -4.05 -11.89
C GLY A 25 -12.27 -3.89 -10.67
N LEU A 26 -11.72 -3.93 -9.46
CA LEU A 26 -12.51 -3.78 -8.24
C LEU A 26 -12.97 -2.32 -8.06
N GLU A 27 -14.14 -2.12 -7.46
CA GLU A 27 -14.69 -0.79 -7.27
C GLU A 27 -13.89 0.00 -6.21
N THR A 28 -13.45 -0.70 -5.16
CA THR A 28 -12.87 -0.08 -3.96
C THR A 28 -11.63 -0.83 -3.48
N VAL A 29 -10.72 -0.11 -2.79
CA VAL A 29 -9.41 -0.68 -2.41
C VAL A 29 -9.50 -1.72 -1.29
N TRP A 30 -10.53 -1.67 -0.45
CA TRP A 30 -10.68 -2.62 0.65
C TRP A 30 -11.12 -4.00 0.19
N GLU A 31 -11.72 -4.13 -0.99
CA GLU A 31 -11.99 -5.42 -1.63
C GLU A 31 -10.70 -6.19 -1.99
N ALA A 32 -9.58 -5.47 -2.16
CA ALA A 32 -8.28 -6.07 -2.42
C ALA A 32 -7.57 -6.59 -1.16
N ARG A 33 -8.22 -6.54 0.01
CA ARG A 33 -7.61 -6.90 1.30
C ARG A 33 -8.57 -7.73 2.15
N LEU A 34 -8.05 -8.81 2.73
CA LEU A 34 -8.84 -9.75 3.54
C LEU A 34 -9.42 -9.11 4.81
N CYS A 35 -8.59 -8.38 5.57
CA CYS A 35 -8.99 -7.64 6.77
C CYS A 35 -8.63 -6.15 6.59
N PRO A 36 -9.48 -5.37 5.89
CA PRO A 36 -9.22 -3.96 5.64
C PRO A 36 -9.44 -3.15 6.91
N LYS A 37 -8.53 -2.22 7.21
CA LYS A 37 -8.69 -1.29 8.35
C LYS A 37 -9.42 -0.04 7.84
N ILE A 38 -10.72 0.03 8.10
CA ILE A 38 -11.59 1.12 7.67
C ILE A 38 -11.91 1.99 8.90
N PRO A 39 -11.69 3.33 8.86
CA PRO A 39 -12.06 4.20 9.96
C PRO A 39 -13.52 4.05 10.37
N GLY A 40 -13.79 3.90 11.67
CA GLY A 40 -15.14 3.73 12.20
C GLY A 40 -15.71 2.31 12.08
N ILE A 41 -15.00 1.36 11.48
CA ILE A 41 -15.40 -0.04 11.39
C ILE A 41 -14.45 -0.89 12.24
N HIS A 42 -14.97 -1.56 13.26
CA HIS A 42 -14.20 -2.54 14.01
C HIS A 42 -14.07 -3.81 13.15
N THR A 43 -12.85 -4.06 12.68
CA THR A 43 -12.48 -5.27 11.93
C THR A 43 -11.46 -6.09 12.72
N PRO A 44 -11.55 -7.43 12.70
CA PRO A 44 -10.59 -8.33 13.35
C PRO A 44 -9.13 -8.07 12.93
#